data_AF-A0A6P0VIF8-F1
#
_entry.id   AF-A0A6P0VIF8-F1
#
_cell.length_a   1.000
_cell.length_b   1.000
_cell.length_c   1.000
_cell.angle_alpha   90.00
_cell.angle_beta   90.00
_cell.angle_gamma   90.00
#
_symmetry.space_group_name_H-M   'P 1'
#
loop_
_entity.id
_entity.type
_entity.pdbx_description
1 polymer ?
#
loop_
_entity_poly.entity_id
_entity_poly.type
_entity_poly.pdbx_seq_one_letter_code
_entity_poly.pdbx_strand_id
1 'polypeptide(L)'
;MDQVIARIFLECARAIDASEFINRVSSTDKEFSFQNWFAARLEKLNLNFDEPSRNAYPDFRLVDFSLGFEIKGLGFPGREANYDCNSQVPSGLHNGRTIYYVFGRYPAKTKETSYPVYDLVMCHGDFLNADHSYVHKNKNLKGFGSYGDMMIRDRKMYVAPTPFALTNGTARQVTLIAPTKFKVGTELKLLGSITRIEAPRLIRGYHFDMVEHRLTPSYIDNPSAGKQHSFEVFRSIQSSGPIVTLR
;
A
#
# COMPACT_ATOMS: atom_id res chain seq x y z
N MET A 1 -13.26 -12.00 9.54
CA MET A 1 -12.42 -11.19 8.65
C MET A 1 -10.94 -11.55 8.80
N ASP A 2 -10.37 -11.54 10.00
CA ASP A 2 -8.95 -11.86 10.24
C ASP A 2 -8.49 -13.20 9.65
N GLN A 3 -9.30 -14.26 9.80
CA GLN A 3 -9.03 -15.57 9.21
C GLN A 3 -8.97 -15.53 7.68
N VAL A 4 -9.78 -14.67 7.03
CA VAL A 4 -9.74 -14.49 5.56
C VAL A 4 -8.46 -13.79 5.15
N ILE A 5 -8.06 -12.74 5.88
CA ILE A 5 -6.79 -12.03 5.65
C ILE A 5 -5.60 -12.99 5.80
N ALA A 6 -5.59 -13.78 6.88
CA ALA A 6 -4.55 -14.78 7.13
C ALA A 6 -4.48 -15.80 5.99
N ARG A 7 -5.63 -16.33 5.53
CA ARG A 7 -5.69 -17.27 4.39
C ARG A 7 -5.16 -16.66 3.09
N ILE A 8 -5.55 -15.42 2.75
CA ILE A 8 -5.04 -14.72 1.56
C ILE A 8 -3.53 -14.49 1.67
N PHE A 9 -3.04 -14.07 2.84
CA PHE A 9 -1.61 -13.90 3.09
C PHE A 9 -0.83 -15.21 2.94
N LEU A 10 -1.31 -16.31 3.55
CA LEU A 10 -0.68 -17.63 3.46
C LEU A 10 -0.67 -18.16 2.03
N GLU A 11 -1.74 -17.92 1.27
CA GLU A 11 -1.79 -18.28 -0.14
C GLU A 11 -0.78 -17.47 -0.98
N CYS A 12 -0.57 -16.19 -0.68
CA CYS A 12 0.51 -15.41 -1.29
C CYS A 12 1.88 -16.00 -0.96
N ALA A 13 2.13 -16.35 0.31
CA ALA A 13 3.39 -16.97 0.73
C ALA A 13 3.64 -18.30 0.00
N ARG A 14 2.64 -19.18 0.00
CA ARG A 14 2.69 -20.48 -0.71
C ARG A 14 2.93 -20.30 -2.21
N ALA A 15 2.28 -19.32 -2.85
CA ALA A 15 2.48 -19.06 -4.28
C ALA A 15 3.91 -18.62 -4.61
N ILE A 16 4.52 -17.80 -3.74
CA ILE A 16 5.93 -17.39 -3.87
C ILE A 16 6.84 -18.61 -3.71
N ASP A 17 6.64 -19.42 -2.67
CA ASP A 17 7.45 -20.62 -2.41
C ASP A 17 7.32 -21.66 -3.53
N ALA A 18 6.12 -21.79 -4.11
CA ALA A 18 5.84 -22.66 -5.25
C ALA A 18 6.29 -22.10 -6.61
N SER A 19 6.96 -20.94 -6.63
CA SER A 19 7.40 -20.26 -7.87
C SER A 19 6.26 -20.00 -8.86
N GLU A 20 5.07 -19.67 -8.36
CA GLU A 20 3.98 -19.18 -9.22
C GLU A 20 4.31 -17.74 -9.63
N PHE A 21 4.72 -17.57 -10.88
CA PHE A 21 5.25 -16.31 -11.38
C PHE A 21 4.19 -15.29 -11.75
N ILE A 22 4.58 -14.00 -11.69
CA ILE A 22 3.86 -12.93 -12.36
C ILE A 22 3.98 -13.16 -13.86
N ASN A 23 2.85 -13.14 -14.56
CA ASN A 23 2.80 -13.21 -16.01
C ASN A 23 2.36 -11.87 -16.58
N ARG A 24 3.23 -11.26 -17.38
CA ARG A 24 2.99 -10.00 -18.05
C ARG A 24 2.15 -10.22 -19.30
N VAL A 25 0.98 -9.61 -19.34
CA VAL A 25 0.03 -9.73 -20.48
C VAL A 25 0.53 -8.95 -21.71
N SER A 26 1.23 -7.83 -21.50
CA SER A 26 1.83 -7.04 -22.58
C SER A 26 3.08 -6.30 -22.11
N SER A 27 4.04 -6.06 -23.02
CA SER A 27 5.23 -5.23 -22.76
C SER A 27 4.89 -3.77 -22.41
N THR A 28 3.70 -3.29 -22.80
CA THR A 28 3.17 -1.97 -22.46
C THR A 28 2.35 -1.97 -21.17
N ASP A 29 2.02 -3.14 -20.63
CA ASP A 29 1.33 -3.27 -19.35
C ASP A 29 2.36 -3.10 -18.21
N LYS A 30 2.31 -1.92 -17.59
CA LYS A 30 3.22 -1.52 -16.52
C LYS A 30 2.61 -1.69 -15.13
N GLU A 31 1.29 -1.86 -15.01
CA GLU A 31 0.59 -1.70 -13.73
C GLU A 31 -0.20 -2.95 -13.31
N PHE A 32 -0.70 -3.76 -14.25
CA PHE A 32 -1.67 -4.80 -13.91
C PHE A 32 -1.04 -6.18 -13.63
N SER A 33 0.22 -6.42 -13.99
CA SER A 33 0.78 -7.78 -13.90
C SER A 33 0.85 -8.33 -12.46
N PHE A 34 1.23 -7.49 -11.49
CA PHE A 34 1.22 -7.91 -10.07
C PHE A 34 -0.20 -7.96 -9.49
N GLN A 35 -1.12 -7.10 -9.96
CA GLN A 35 -2.54 -7.19 -9.62
C GLN A 35 -3.15 -8.52 -10.09
N ASN A 36 -2.86 -8.94 -11.33
CA ASN A 36 -3.31 -10.22 -11.88
C ASN A 36 -2.75 -11.41 -11.09
N TRP A 37 -1.48 -11.33 -10.67
CA TRP A 37 -0.87 -12.35 -9.82
C TRP A 37 -1.62 -12.49 -8.48
N PHE A 38 -2.00 -11.35 -7.88
CA PHE A 38 -2.78 -11.34 -6.65
C PHE A 38 -4.23 -11.81 -6.87
N ALA A 39 -4.88 -11.41 -7.97
CA ALA A 39 -6.22 -11.88 -8.35
C ALA A 39 -6.28 -13.41 -8.41
N ALA A 40 -5.29 -14.05 -9.03
CA ALA A 40 -5.17 -15.50 -9.07
C ALA A 40 -5.10 -16.16 -7.68
N ARG A 41 -4.63 -15.44 -6.65
CA ARG A 41 -4.65 -15.93 -5.25
C ARG A 41 -6.05 -15.90 -4.68
N LEU A 42 -6.80 -14.84 -4.95
CA LEU A 42 -8.20 -14.72 -4.52
C LEU A 42 -9.06 -15.80 -5.21
N GLU A 43 -8.87 -15.99 -6.51
CA GLU A 43 -9.54 -17.03 -7.30
C GLU A 43 -9.23 -18.43 -6.80
N LYS A 44 -7.95 -18.74 -6.52
CA LYS A 44 -7.55 -20.04 -5.97
C LYS A 44 -8.16 -20.34 -4.59
N LEU A 45 -8.49 -19.30 -3.82
CA LEU A 45 -9.21 -19.41 -2.56
C LEU A 45 -10.73 -19.43 -2.71
N ASN A 46 -11.25 -19.37 -3.94
CA ASN A 46 -12.67 -19.23 -4.27
C ASN A 46 -13.32 -18.03 -3.58
N LEU A 47 -12.62 -16.89 -3.54
CA LEU A 47 -13.14 -15.64 -2.99
C LEU A 47 -13.73 -14.77 -4.10
N ASN A 48 -14.97 -14.35 -3.92
CA ASN A 48 -15.62 -13.42 -4.84
C ASN A 48 -15.14 -11.98 -4.59
N PHE A 49 -14.83 -11.27 -5.66
CA PHE A 49 -14.47 -9.85 -5.62
C PHE A 49 -15.08 -9.10 -6.80
N ASP A 50 -15.38 -7.82 -6.59
CA ASP A 50 -15.85 -6.94 -7.66
C ASP A 50 -14.78 -6.83 -8.76
N GLU A 51 -15.19 -6.75 -10.03
CA GLU A 51 -14.26 -6.52 -11.13
C GLU A 51 -13.35 -5.30 -10.85
N PRO A 52 -12.02 -5.46 -10.92
CA PRO A 52 -11.09 -4.35 -10.74
C PRO A 52 -11.31 -3.29 -11.81
N SER A 53 -11.43 -2.04 -11.39
CA SER A 53 -11.57 -0.89 -12.29
C SER A 53 -10.45 0.10 -12.06
N ARG A 54 -9.89 0.66 -13.14
CA ARG A 54 -8.75 1.59 -13.11
C ARG A 54 -8.95 2.83 -12.22
N ASN A 55 -10.20 3.18 -11.92
CA ASN A 55 -10.53 4.35 -11.10
C ASN A 55 -11.25 3.96 -9.78
N ALA A 56 -11.32 2.67 -9.46
CA ALA A 56 -11.92 2.20 -8.21
C ALA A 56 -10.83 2.02 -7.15
N TYR A 57 -11.18 2.35 -5.91
CA TYR A 57 -10.34 2.10 -4.74
C TYR A 57 -11.16 1.33 -3.69
N PRO A 58 -10.57 0.33 -3.03
CA PRO A 58 -9.29 -0.31 -3.37
C PRO A 58 -9.39 -1.16 -4.65
N ASP A 59 -8.23 -1.57 -5.20
CA ASP A 59 -8.14 -2.42 -6.40
C ASP A 59 -9.05 -3.66 -6.35
N PHE A 60 -9.05 -4.38 -5.23
CA PHE A 60 -9.90 -5.56 -5.00
C PHE A 60 -10.86 -5.31 -3.84
N ARG A 61 -12.15 -5.56 -4.06
CA ARG A 61 -13.21 -5.44 -3.04
C ARG A 61 -13.88 -6.80 -2.92
N LEU A 62 -13.73 -7.46 -1.77
CA LEU A 62 -14.40 -8.75 -1.57
C LEU A 62 -15.91 -8.53 -1.46
N VAL A 63 -16.67 -9.46 -2.04
CA VAL A 63 -18.15 -9.41 -2.03
C VAL A 63 -18.67 -9.87 -0.67
N ASP A 64 -18.17 -11.00 -0.19
CA ASP A 64 -18.69 -11.66 1.01
C ASP A 64 -18.14 -11.07 2.32
N PHE A 65 -17.18 -10.14 2.23
CA PHE A 65 -16.53 -9.53 3.37
C PHE A 65 -16.35 -8.03 3.17
N SER A 66 -16.50 -7.25 4.23
CA SER A 66 -16.15 -5.83 4.25
C SER A 66 -14.63 -5.62 4.27
N LEU A 67 -13.95 -6.19 3.26
CA LEU A 67 -12.50 -6.21 3.08
C LEU A 67 -12.16 -5.71 1.68
N GLY A 68 -11.05 -5.00 1.57
CA GLY A 68 -10.45 -4.71 0.28
C GLY A 68 -8.94 -4.62 0.31
N PHE A 69 -8.34 -4.79 -0.86
CA PHE A 69 -6.90 -4.89 -1.05
C PHE A 69 -6.44 -3.90 -2.11
N GLU A 70 -5.51 -3.04 -1.73
CA GLU A 70 -4.85 -2.10 -2.63
C GLU A 70 -3.47 -2.66 -3.00
N ILE A 71 -3.19 -2.82 -4.28
CA ILE A 71 -2.00 -3.52 -4.76
C ILE A 71 -0.95 -2.53 -5.22
N LYS A 72 0.30 -2.77 -4.82
CA LYS A 72 1.46 -1.96 -5.19
C LYS A 72 2.61 -2.85 -5.64
N GLY A 73 2.75 -2.97 -6.95
CA GLY A 73 3.90 -3.62 -7.59
C GLY A 73 5.11 -2.70 -7.63
N LEU A 74 6.26 -3.18 -7.17
CA LEU A 74 7.51 -2.40 -7.09
C LEU A 74 8.62 -3.11 -7.87
N GLY A 75 9.13 -2.48 -8.94
CA GLY A 75 10.31 -2.96 -9.62
C GLY A 75 11.57 -2.85 -8.73
N PHE A 76 12.31 -3.94 -8.59
CA PHE A 76 13.54 -4.07 -7.80
C PHE A 76 14.71 -4.62 -8.65
N PRO A 77 15.94 -4.08 -8.52
CA PRO A 77 16.28 -2.83 -7.81
C PRO A 77 15.60 -1.62 -8.46
N GLY A 78 15.09 -0.71 -7.64
CA GLY A 78 14.31 0.43 -8.09
C GLY A 78 13.84 1.29 -6.92
N ARG A 79 12.67 1.93 -7.05
CA ARG A 79 12.12 2.82 -6.02
C ARG A 79 11.64 2.00 -4.83
N GLU A 80 12.35 2.10 -3.71
CA GLU A 80 11.99 1.39 -2.47
C GLU A 80 11.39 2.31 -1.40
N ALA A 81 11.86 3.54 -1.31
CA ALA A 81 11.56 4.43 -0.18
C ALA A 81 10.06 4.78 -0.08
N ASN A 82 9.40 4.93 -1.23
CA ASN A 82 8.04 5.44 -1.30
C ASN A 82 7.34 5.01 -2.59
N TYR A 83 6.03 5.20 -2.64
CA TYR A 83 5.19 4.92 -3.80
C TYR A 83 4.19 6.07 -4.00
N ASP A 84 3.68 6.18 -5.22
CA ASP A 84 2.69 7.21 -5.55
C ASP A 84 1.29 6.71 -5.23
N CYS A 85 0.55 7.49 -4.44
CA CYS A 85 -0.86 7.27 -4.19
C CYS A 85 -1.65 8.22 -5.10
N ASN A 86 -2.21 7.64 -6.17
CA ASN A 86 -3.09 8.37 -7.07
C ASN A 86 -4.48 8.43 -6.46
N SER A 87 -5.09 9.61 -6.46
CA SER A 87 -6.50 9.81 -6.10
C SER A 87 -6.92 9.50 -4.66
N GLN A 88 -6.12 8.84 -3.82
CA GLN A 88 -6.47 8.55 -2.42
C GLN A 88 -5.22 8.47 -1.53
N VAL A 89 -5.24 9.10 -0.36
CA VAL A 89 -4.21 8.90 0.68
C VAL A 89 -4.42 7.51 1.28
N PRO A 90 -3.36 6.78 1.65
CA PRO A 90 -3.52 5.47 2.27
C PRO A 90 -4.41 5.52 3.50
N SER A 91 -5.24 4.51 3.67
CA SER A 91 -6.15 4.40 4.82
C SER A 91 -6.46 2.94 5.05
N GLY A 92 -6.54 2.52 6.32
CA GLY A 92 -7.03 1.19 6.69
C GLY A 92 -8.55 1.07 6.65
N LEU A 93 -9.28 2.17 6.42
CA LEU A 93 -10.74 2.17 6.32
C LEU A 93 -11.20 2.94 5.08
N HIS A 94 -12.09 2.35 4.29
CA HIS A 94 -12.73 3.03 3.16
C HIS A 94 -14.14 2.48 2.89
N ASN A 95 -15.14 3.36 2.89
CA ASN A 95 -16.54 3.01 2.63
C ASN A 95 -17.02 1.76 3.40
N GLY A 96 -16.70 1.70 4.70
CA GLY A 96 -17.05 0.58 5.58
C GLY A 96 -16.19 -0.68 5.43
N ARG A 97 -15.18 -0.68 4.55
CA ARG A 97 -14.26 -1.81 4.36
C ARG A 97 -12.95 -1.59 5.09
N THR A 98 -12.45 -2.66 5.71
CA THR A 98 -11.06 -2.70 6.19
C THR A 98 -10.13 -2.90 5.00
N ILE A 99 -9.07 -2.10 4.90
CA ILE A 99 -8.20 -2.04 3.74
C ILE A 99 -6.80 -2.54 4.10
N TYR A 100 -6.31 -3.49 3.32
CA TYR A 100 -4.93 -3.94 3.35
C TYR A 100 -4.21 -3.53 2.08
N TYR A 101 -2.97 -3.09 2.24
CA TYR A 101 -2.06 -2.85 1.14
C TYR A 101 -1.18 -4.07 0.92
N VAL A 102 -0.98 -4.45 -0.35
CA VAL A 102 -0.14 -5.57 -0.74
C VAL A 102 1.00 -5.05 -1.61
N PHE A 103 2.20 -5.00 -1.05
CA PHE A 103 3.41 -4.60 -1.74
C PHE A 103 4.20 -5.82 -2.16
N GLY A 104 4.44 -5.99 -3.46
CA GLY A 104 5.32 -7.04 -3.98
C GLY A 104 6.47 -6.45 -4.76
N ARG A 105 7.71 -6.86 -4.45
CA ARG A 105 8.88 -6.51 -5.27
C ARG A 105 9.16 -7.59 -6.30
N TYR A 106 9.47 -7.18 -7.52
CA TYR A 106 9.78 -8.07 -8.65
C TYR A 106 10.87 -7.47 -9.54
N PRO A 107 11.52 -8.22 -10.45
CA PRO A 107 12.61 -7.69 -11.26
C PRO A 107 12.21 -6.45 -12.08
N ALA A 108 12.88 -5.30 -11.88
CA ALA A 108 12.52 -4.04 -12.55
C ALA A 108 12.81 -4.03 -14.06
N LYS A 109 13.86 -4.75 -14.49
CA LYS A 109 14.43 -4.68 -15.85
C LYS A 109 14.55 -6.07 -16.48
N THR A 110 13.50 -6.89 -16.38
CA THR A 110 13.46 -8.17 -17.09
C THR A 110 12.83 -8.01 -18.47
N LYS A 111 13.40 -8.71 -19.46
CA LYS A 111 12.79 -8.91 -20.79
C LYS A 111 11.84 -10.12 -20.81
N GLU A 112 11.87 -10.92 -19.75
CA GLU A 112 11.01 -12.09 -19.61
C GLU A 112 9.56 -11.63 -19.38
N THR A 113 8.64 -12.37 -19.98
CA THR A 113 7.20 -12.17 -19.78
C THR A 113 6.69 -12.85 -18.52
N SER A 114 7.49 -13.70 -17.89
CA SER A 114 7.19 -14.38 -16.64
C SER A 114 8.33 -14.16 -15.66
N TYR A 115 8.03 -13.74 -14.42
CA TYR A 115 9.06 -13.42 -13.43
C TYR A 115 8.55 -13.58 -11.99
N PRO A 116 9.45 -13.86 -11.03
CA PRO A 116 9.05 -14.10 -9.64
C PRO A 116 8.68 -12.82 -8.90
N VAL A 117 7.93 -12.99 -7.81
CA VAL A 117 7.86 -12.03 -6.70
C VAL A 117 9.04 -12.35 -5.76
N TYR A 118 9.91 -11.38 -5.51
CA TYR A 118 11.07 -11.54 -4.64
C TYR A 118 10.74 -11.52 -3.15
N ASP A 119 9.80 -10.66 -2.77
CA ASP A 119 9.28 -10.53 -1.42
C ASP A 119 7.99 -9.74 -1.43
N LEU A 120 7.24 -9.87 -0.33
CA LEU A 120 5.92 -9.31 -0.21
C LEU A 120 5.67 -8.81 1.21
N VAL A 121 5.11 -7.61 1.32
CA VAL A 121 4.57 -7.11 2.58
C VAL A 121 3.09 -6.81 2.39
N MET A 122 2.26 -7.50 3.17
CA MET A 122 0.83 -7.18 3.32
C MET A 122 0.67 -6.41 4.63
N CYS A 123 0.15 -5.18 4.58
CA CYS A 123 -0.02 -4.37 5.78
C CYS A 123 -1.40 -3.70 5.83
N HIS A 124 -1.97 -3.61 7.03
CA HIS A 124 -3.17 -2.80 7.25
C HIS A 124 -2.91 -1.34 6.87
N GLY A 125 -3.86 -0.67 6.21
CA GLY A 125 -3.65 0.69 5.70
C GLY A 125 -3.26 1.72 6.77
N ASP A 126 -3.73 1.55 8.01
CA ASP A 126 -3.37 2.42 9.15
C ASP A 126 -1.87 2.39 9.50
N PHE A 127 -1.17 1.33 9.10
CA PHE A 127 0.29 1.28 9.26
C PHE A 127 0.97 2.39 8.44
N LEU A 128 0.40 2.70 7.27
CA LEU A 128 0.89 3.72 6.34
C LEU A 128 0.38 5.11 6.73
N ASN A 129 -0.92 5.21 7.03
CA ASN A 129 -1.56 6.45 7.48
C ASN A 129 -2.83 6.14 8.28
N ALA A 130 -2.89 6.66 9.52
CA ALA A 130 -3.98 6.40 10.46
C ALA A 130 -5.16 7.37 10.35
N ASP A 131 -5.03 8.47 9.59
CA ASP A 131 -6.13 9.41 9.37
C ASP A 131 -7.09 8.91 8.28
N HIS A 132 -8.38 8.85 8.63
CA HIS A 132 -9.47 8.41 7.73
C HIS A 132 -10.39 9.56 7.32
N SER A 133 -10.19 10.76 7.86
CA SER A 133 -11.11 11.90 7.72
C SER A 133 -10.86 12.76 6.49
N TYR A 134 -9.70 12.59 5.86
CA TYR A 134 -9.31 13.41 4.72
C TYR A 134 -10.17 13.15 3.48
N VAL A 135 -10.96 14.15 3.09
CA VAL A 135 -11.82 14.13 1.91
C VAL A 135 -11.20 14.92 0.75
N HIS A 136 -10.93 14.20 -0.34
CA HIS A 136 -10.50 14.71 -1.65
C HIS A 136 -11.33 15.86 -2.26
N LYS A 137 -10.75 17.00 -2.66
CA LYS A 137 -11.33 17.90 -3.68
C LYS A 137 -10.40 18.15 -4.89
N ASN A 138 -10.74 17.64 -6.08
CA ASN A 138 -10.03 17.95 -7.33
C ASN A 138 -10.45 19.33 -7.85
N LYS A 139 -9.53 20.30 -7.92
CA LYS A 139 -9.83 21.67 -8.36
C LYS A 139 -8.98 22.07 -9.57
N ASN A 140 -9.49 22.97 -10.38
CA ASN A 140 -8.75 23.60 -11.46
C ASN A 140 -9.07 25.10 -11.50
N LEU A 141 -8.11 25.88 -11.96
CA LEU A 141 -8.24 27.31 -12.19
C LEU A 141 -7.79 27.60 -13.62
N LYS A 142 -8.65 28.29 -14.39
CA LYS A 142 -8.36 28.78 -15.75
C LYS A 142 -7.94 30.25 -15.68
N GLY A 143 -7.37 30.79 -16.75
CA GLY A 143 -6.96 32.19 -16.79
C GLY A 143 -5.49 32.43 -16.42
N PHE A 144 -4.64 31.40 -16.48
CA PHE A 144 -3.22 31.47 -16.13
C PHE A 144 -2.33 31.69 -17.39
N GLY A 145 -1.08 32.12 -17.20
CA GLY A 145 -0.15 32.45 -18.29
C GLY A 145 -0.34 33.84 -18.86
N SER A 146 0.66 34.36 -19.58
CA SER A 146 0.67 35.74 -20.09
C SER A 146 -0.48 36.06 -21.05
N TYR A 147 -1.13 35.04 -21.61
CA TYR A 147 -2.30 35.17 -22.49
C TYR A 147 -3.60 34.64 -21.86
N GLY A 148 -3.59 34.22 -20.58
CA GLY A 148 -4.77 33.75 -19.85
C GLY A 148 -5.37 32.42 -20.35
N ASP A 149 -4.69 31.72 -21.25
CA ASP A 149 -5.14 30.49 -21.90
C ASP A 149 -4.65 29.22 -21.19
N MET A 150 -3.82 29.36 -20.15
CA MET A 150 -3.33 28.23 -19.39
C MET A 150 -4.27 27.87 -18.23
N MET A 151 -4.25 26.60 -17.86
CA MET A 151 -5.02 26.05 -16.74
C MET A 151 -4.06 25.48 -15.71
N ILE A 152 -4.15 25.97 -14.48
CA ILE A 152 -3.52 25.32 -13.33
C ILE A 152 -4.47 24.23 -12.84
N ARG A 153 -3.94 23.02 -12.73
CA ARG A 153 -4.69 21.85 -12.28
C ARG A 153 -4.10 21.37 -10.98
N ASP A 154 -4.89 21.40 -9.92
CA ASP A 154 -4.53 20.77 -8.66
C ASP A 154 -4.97 19.30 -8.74
N ARG A 155 -3.99 18.40 -8.94
CA ARG A 155 -4.21 16.95 -9.06
C ARG A 155 -3.53 16.24 -7.89
N LYS A 156 -4.19 15.19 -7.37
CA LYS A 156 -3.64 14.32 -6.33
C LYS A 156 -2.46 13.51 -6.86
N MET A 157 -1.28 13.80 -6.36
CA MET A 157 -0.21 12.83 -6.28
C MET A 157 0.38 12.91 -4.87
N TYR A 158 0.09 11.90 -4.05
CA TYR A 158 0.71 11.76 -2.73
C TYR A 158 1.87 10.79 -2.84
N VAL A 159 2.89 11.01 -2.03
CA VAL A 159 4.02 10.10 -1.90
C VAL A 159 3.98 9.54 -0.48
N ALA A 160 3.68 8.25 -0.35
CA ALA A 160 3.66 7.57 0.93
C ALA A 160 4.87 6.64 1.05
N PRO A 161 5.44 6.42 2.25
CA PRO A 161 6.51 5.47 2.43
C PRO A 161 6.03 4.04 2.15
N THR A 162 6.90 3.19 1.62
CA THR A 162 6.59 1.75 1.54
C THR A 162 6.83 1.10 2.91
N PRO A 163 6.21 -0.05 3.21
CA PRO A 163 6.56 -0.80 4.41
C PRO A 163 8.03 -1.25 4.44
N PHE A 164 8.67 -1.47 3.28
CA PHE A 164 10.10 -1.77 3.19
C PHE A 164 10.99 -0.61 3.65
N ALA A 165 10.52 0.63 3.46
CA ALA A 165 11.22 1.83 3.91
C ALA A 165 11.00 2.10 5.40
N LEU A 166 9.84 1.69 5.94
CA LEU A 166 9.47 1.88 7.34
C LEU A 166 10.05 0.82 8.28
N THR A 167 10.52 -0.31 7.76
CA THR A 167 10.86 -1.48 8.59
C THR A 167 12.22 -2.07 8.25
N ASN A 168 12.85 -2.65 9.26
CA ASN A 168 13.96 -3.58 9.09
C ASN A 168 13.45 -5.02 9.10
N GLY A 169 14.15 -5.91 8.40
CA GLY A 169 13.86 -7.34 8.41
C GLY A 169 12.73 -7.81 7.47
N THR A 170 12.12 -6.92 6.68
CA THR A 170 11.09 -7.27 5.67
C THR A 170 11.64 -7.57 4.28
N ALA A 171 12.88 -7.17 4.00
CA ALA A 171 13.49 -7.42 2.70
C ALA A 171 13.76 -8.92 2.50
N ARG A 172 13.45 -9.45 1.31
CA ARG A 172 13.56 -10.87 0.95
C ARG A 172 12.69 -11.78 1.83
N GLN A 173 11.56 -11.28 2.32
CA GLN A 173 10.66 -11.98 3.22
C GLN A 173 9.20 -11.78 2.82
N VAL A 174 8.33 -12.73 3.15
CA VAL A 174 6.88 -12.59 3.04
C VAL A 174 6.32 -12.26 4.43
N THR A 175 5.77 -11.06 4.60
CA THR A 175 5.45 -10.51 5.93
C THR A 175 4.05 -9.91 5.98
N LEU A 176 3.29 -10.23 7.02
CA LEU A 176 2.00 -9.61 7.34
C LEU A 176 2.19 -8.63 8.49
N ILE A 177 1.66 -7.41 8.36
CA ILE A 177 1.62 -6.40 9.43
C ILE A 177 0.15 -6.07 9.70
N ALA A 178 -0.36 -6.46 10.86
CA ALA A 178 -1.77 -6.31 11.22
C ALA A 178 -1.93 -5.60 12.58
N PRO A 179 -3.09 -4.99 12.89
CA PRO A 179 -3.31 -4.37 14.21
C PRO A 179 -3.19 -5.40 15.35
N THR A 180 -2.80 -4.98 16.55
CA THR A 180 -2.60 -5.88 17.72
C THR A 180 -3.82 -6.71 18.17
N LYS A 181 -5.00 -6.44 17.64
CA LYS A 181 -6.23 -7.22 17.91
C LYS A 181 -6.48 -8.31 16.86
N PHE A 182 -5.56 -8.49 15.91
CA PHE A 182 -5.68 -9.46 14.84
C PHE A 182 -5.68 -10.88 15.40
N LYS A 183 -6.76 -11.62 15.15
CA LYS A 183 -6.89 -13.00 15.61
C LYS A 183 -6.09 -13.94 14.72
N VAL A 184 -4.91 -14.28 15.19
CA VAL A 184 -3.98 -15.20 14.52
C VAL A 184 -4.47 -16.65 14.61
N GLY A 185 -4.33 -17.40 13.52
CA GLY A 185 -4.48 -18.87 13.51
C GLY A 185 -3.17 -19.58 13.88
N THR A 186 -3.16 -20.91 13.89
CA THR A 186 -1.96 -21.70 14.22
C THR A 186 -0.89 -21.71 13.11
N GLU A 187 -1.23 -21.22 11.92
CA GLU A 187 -0.36 -21.24 10.73
C GLU A 187 0.57 -20.01 10.63
N LEU A 188 0.39 -19.04 11.52
CA LEU A 188 1.18 -17.81 11.58
C LEU A 188 1.94 -17.73 12.90
N LYS A 189 3.17 -17.24 12.82
CA LYS A 189 4.00 -16.94 13.99
C LYS A 189 4.26 -15.43 14.10
N LEU A 190 4.33 -14.95 15.32
CA LEU A 190 4.66 -13.57 15.65
C LEU A 190 6.17 -13.33 15.50
N LEU A 191 6.55 -12.28 14.78
CA LEU A 191 7.92 -11.90 14.43
C LEU A 191 8.32 -10.51 14.96
N GLY A 192 7.43 -9.86 15.69
CA GLY A 192 7.68 -8.56 16.29
C GLY A 192 6.42 -7.74 16.49
N SER A 193 6.58 -6.60 17.14
CA SER A 193 5.54 -5.60 17.33
C SER A 193 6.09 -4.24 16.94
N ILE A 194 5.27 -3.43 16.30
CA ILE A 194 5.64 -2.10 15.79
C ILE A 194 4.61 -1.09 16.28
N THR A 195 5.07 0.06 16.76
CA THR A 195 4.20 1.18 17.13
C THR A 195 4.50 2.39 16.27
N ARG A 196 3.49 2.90 15.57
CA ARG A 196 3.52 4.17 14.84
C ARG A 196 2.96 5.26 15.75
N ILE A 197 3.56 6.44 15.73
CA ILE A 197 3.16 7.57 16.57
C ILE A 197 2.75 8.72 15.67
N GLU A 198 1.59 9.30 15.94
CA GLU A 198 1.12 10.46 15.19
C GLU A 198 2.01 11.69 15.43
N ALA A 199 2.39 12.35 14.34
CA ALA A 199 3.28 13.50 14.34
C ALA A 199 2.68 14.68 15.12
N PRO A 200 3.52 15.56 15.70
CA PRO A 200 3.05 16.70 16.49
C PRO A 200 2.29 17.75 15.66
N ARG A 201 2.59 17.85 14.35
CA ARG A 201 1.99 18.84 13.45
C ARG A 201 1.58 18.21 12.13
N LEU A 202 0.50 18.72 11.55
CA LEU A 202 0.00 18.37 10.23
C LEU A 202 0.21 19.53 9.26
N ILE A 203 0.43 19.23 7.98
CA ILE A 203 0.43 20.26 6.94
C ILE A 203 -1.00 20.75 6.74
N ARG A 204 -1.22 22.06 6.88
CA ARG A 204 -2.51 22.71 6.64
C ARG A 204 -2.66 23.15 5.18
N GLY A 205 -1.55 23.56 4.59
CA GLY A 205 -1.50 24.11 3.24
C GLY A 205 -0.09 24.50 2.87
N TYR A 206 0.08 25.00 1.66
CA TYR A 206 1.36 25.48 1.16
C TYR A 206 1.15 26.75 0.34
N HIS A 207 2.21 27.53 0.22
CA HIS A 207 2.31 28.66 -0.70
C HIS A 207 3.44 28.36 -1.70
N PHE A 208 3.16 28.52 -2.99
CA PHE A 208 4.19 28.47 -4.03
C PHE A 208 4.40 29.88 -4.58
N ASP A 209 5.58 30.43 -4.33
CA ASP A 209 5.99 31.72 -4.88
C ASP A 209 6.54 31.51 -6.29
N MET A 210 5.91 32.15 -7.28
CA MET A 210 6.28 32.03 -8.70
C MET A 210 7.52 32.84 -9.09
N VAL A 211 7.89 33.85 -8.30
CA VAL A 211 9.04 34.71 -8.55
C VAL A 211 10.28 34.09 -7.90
N GLU A 212 10.14 33.66 -6.65
CA GLU A 212 11.22 33.00 -5.90
C GLU A 212 11.34 31.51 -6.25
N HIS A 213 10.37 30.95 -6.98
CA HIS A 213 10.24 29.51 -7.25
C HIS A 213 10.30 28.66 -5.97
N ARG A 214 9.70 29.15 -4.88
CA ARG A 214 9.83 28.58 -3.54
C ARG A 214 8.50 28.01 -3.04
N LEU A 215 8.53 26.75 -2.61
CA LEU A 215 7.42 26.08 -1.94
C LEU A 215 7.58 26.18 -0.43
N THR A 216 6.63 26.82 0.26
CA THR A 216 6.65 26.98 1.72
C THR A 216 5.43 26.30 2.35
N PRO A 217 5.61 25.27 3.19
CA PRO A 217 4.51 24.64 3.90
C PRO A 217 4.05 25.46 5.10
N SER A 218 2.77 25.35 5.44
CA SER A 218 2.17 25.85 6.67
C SER A 218 1.63 24.68 7.49
N TYR A 219 1.74 24.77 8.81
CA TYR A 219 1.42 23.69 9.73
C TYR A 219 0.32 24.10 10.72
N ILE A 220 -0.38 23.09 11.24
CA ILE A 220 -1.24 23.17 12.42
C ILE A 220 -0.82 22.09 13.41
N ASP A 221 -1.14 22.27 14.69
CA ASP A 221 -0.97 21.23 15.68
C ASP A 221 -1.88 20.05 15.36
N ASN A 222 -1.36 18.83 15.53
CA ASN A 222 -2.16 17.63 15.38
C ASN A 222 -2.98 17.41 16.68
N PRO A 223 -4.33 17.42 16.64
CA PRO A 223 -5.14 17.12 17.81
C PRO A 223 -4.88 15.73 18.41
N SER A 224 -4.39 14.81 17.58
CA SER A 224 -4.05 13.44 17.95
C SER A 224 -2.53 13.23 18.14
N ALA A 225 -1.75 14.30 18.30
CA ALA A 225 -0.30 14.23 18.51
C ALA A 225 0.08 13.22 19.60
N GLY A 226 1.05 12.35 19.31
CA GLY A 226 1.52 11.34 20.26
C GLY A 226 0.61 10.11 20.38
N LYS A 227 -0.56 10.08 19.72
CA LYS A 227 -1.40 8.88 19.67
C LYS A 227 -0.63 7.72 19.05
N GLN A 228 -0.64 6.59 19.76
CA GLN A 228 0.08 5.38 19.37
C GLN A 228 -0.84 4.40 18.65
N HIS A 229 -0.34 3.84 17.56
CA HIS A 229 -0.99 2.81 16.76
C HIS A 229 -0.08 1.59 16.73
N SER A 230 -0.50 0.51 17.39
CA SER A 230 0.32 -0.69 17.54
C SER A 230 -0.10 -1.78 16.57
N PHE A 231 0.90 -2.44 16.00
CA PHE A 231 0.80 -3.49 15.01
C PHE A 231 1.64 -4.69 15.43
N GLU A 232 1.18 -5.87 15.05
CA GLU A 232 1.89 -7.14 15.19
C GLU A 232 2.33 -7.62 13.80
N VAL A 233 3.50 -8.23 13.77
CA VAL A 233 4.12 -8.69 12.55
C VAL A 233 4.13 -10.20 12.52
N PHE A 234 3.64 -10.79 11.43
CA PHE A 234 3.47 -12.22 11.28
C PHE A 234 4.16 -12.75 10.02
N ARG A 235 4.53 -14.03 10.08
CA ARG A 235 4.93 -14.84 8.92
C ARG A 235 4.31 -16.23 9.01
N SER A 236 4.31 -16.95 7.89
CA SER A 236 4.05 -18.41 7.91
C SER A 236 5.01 -19.08 8.91
N ILE A 237 4.52 -20.08 9.64
CA ILE A 237 5.34 -20.89 10.55
C ILE A 237 6.57 -21.50 9.85
N GLN A 238 6.44 -21.81 8.55
CA GLN A 238 7.49 -22.38 7.72
C GLN A 238 8.58 -21.36 7.33
N SER A 239 8.27 -20.07 7.29
CA SER A 239 9.22 -19.04 6.86
C SER A 239 10.24 -18.73 7.94
N SER A 240 11.53 -18.78 7.64
CA SER A 240 12.60 -18.28 8.51
C SER A 240 12.97 -16.84 8.14
N GLY A 241 13.51 -16.07 9.08
CA GLY A 241 13.97 -14.72 8.80
C GLY A 241 14.17 -13.89 10.07
N PRO A 242 14.72 -12.68 9.93
CA PRO A 242 14.96 -11.80 11.06
C PRO A 242 13.64 -11.31 11.68
N ILE A 243 13.73 -10.91 12.95
CA ILE A 243 12.70 -10.11 13.64
C ILE A 243 12.48 -8.82 12.85
N VAL A 244 11.23 -8.36 12.84
CA VAL A 244 10.85 -7.12 12.16
C VAL A 244 10.75 -5.99 13.16
N THR A 245 11.42 -4.87 12.86
CA THR A 245 11.42 -3.65 13.69
C THR A 245 11.11 -2.43 12.84
N LEU A 246 10.63 -1.36 13.47
CA LEU A 246 10.50 -0.06 12.83
C LEU A 246 11.89 0.55 12.61
N ARG A 247 12.06 1.29 11.52
CA ARG A 247 13.24 2.13 11.26
C ARG A 247 13.12 3.50 11.90
#